data_AF-A0A3D1TUY1-F1
#
_entry.id   AF-A0A3D1TUY1-F1
#
_cell.length_a   1.000
_cell.length_b   1.000
_cell.length_c   1.000
_cell.angle_alpha   90.00
_cell.angle_beta   90.00
_cell.angle_gamma   90.00
#
_symmetry.space_group_name_H-M   'P 1'
#
loop_
_entity.id
_entity.type
_entity.pdbx_description
1 polymer ?
#
loop_
_entity_poly.entity_id
_entity_poly.type
_entity_poly.pdbx_seq_one_letter_code
_entity_poly.pdbx_strand_id
1 'polypeptide(L)'
;MGASQREPVNPPPRFRVARNPDPESRLPYLIWLPIEGGLVLKARETWPRANRVFCAQDATGWDESMGLLEDVAVVLCRRRGAAIDLVLDRPSLSRSQFVFTEARGRPAIWWQTQKTAQAANPGARIPRGRSAGPLTVAVDTREKYGWKFAGRALVLERRTLPAGDYAAIVGEAVVAAIER
;
A
#
# COMPACT_ATOMS: atom_id res chain seq x y z
N MET A 1 25.67 33.14 -20.03
CA MET A 1 26.16 31.74 -20.14
C MET A 1 26.01 31.11 -18.77
N GLY A 2 25.22 30.04 -18.66
CA GLY A 2 24.86 29.43 -17.38
C GLY A 2 23.53 28.70 -17.50
N ALA A 3 23.48 27.69 -18.37
CA ALA A 3 22.34 26.79 -18.42
C ALA A 3 22.29 26.07 -17.07
N SER A 4 21.30 26.44 -16.26
CA SER A 4 20.93 25.71 -15.05
C SER A 4 20.50 24.32 -15.49
N GLN A 5 21.40 23.34 -15.35
CA GLN A 5 21.08 21.94 -15.51
C GLN A 5 20.14 21.57 -14.36
N ARG A 6 18.83 21.52 -14.65
CA ARG A 6 17.87 20.89 -13.75
C ARG A 6 18.24 19.42 -13.66
N GLU A 7 18.60 18.94 -12.48
CA GLU A 7 18.76 17.51 -12.22
C GLU A 7 17.50 16.77 -12.69
N PRO A 8 17.64 15.59 -13.34
CA PRO A 8 16.48 14.84 -13.75
C PRO A 8 15.69 14.44 -12.49
N VAL A 9 14.48 14.98 -12.37
CA VAL A 9 13.52 14.48 -11.38
C VAL A 9 13.33 13.00 -11.70
N ASN A 10 13.75 12.13 -10.79
CA ASN A 10 13.53 10.70 -10.96
C ASN A 10 11.99 10.53 -10.97
N PRO A 11 11.39 9.96 -12.03
CA PRO A 11 9.95 9.82 -12.07
C PRO A 11 9.48 9.03 -10.85
N PRO A 12 8.30 9.36 -10.29
CA PRO A 12 7.80 8.66 -9.12
C PRO A 12 7.72 7.15 -9.41
N PRO A 13 8.02 6.29 -8.41
CA PRO A 13 7.92 4.85 -8.58
C PRO A 13 6.54 4.48 -9.09
N ARG A 14 6.47 3.48 -9.97
CA ARG A 14 5.23 3.12 -10.68
C ARG A 14 4.71 1.77 -10.20
N PHE A 15 3.40 1.60 -10.20
CA PHE A 15 2.73 0.32 -10.09
C PHE A 15 2.17 0.01 -11.46
N ARG A 16 2.50 -1.15 -12.00
CA ARG A 16 2.11 -1.51 -13.37
C ARG A 16 1.36 -2.82 -13.41
N VAL A 17 0.37 -2.89 -14.29
CA VAL A 17 -0.35 -4.12 -14.61
C VAL A 17 -0.31 -4.31 -16.11
N ALA A 18 0.03 -5.52 -16.56
CA ALA A 18 0.02 -5.90 -17.97
C ALA A 18 -0.67 -7.24 -18.17
N ARG A 19 -1.02 -7.56 -19.41
CA ARG A 19 -1.46 -8.92 -19.77
C ARG A 19 -0.28 -9.88 -19.67
N ASN A 20 -0.52 -11.04 -19.06
CA ASN A 20 0.43 -12.14 -19.09
C ASN A 20 0.49 -12.70 -20.52
N PRO A 21 1.68 -12.76 -21.17
CA PRO A 21 1.81 -13.26 -22.53
C PRO A 21 1.57 -14.77 -22.64
N ASP A 22 1.63 -15.52 -21.54
CA ASP A 22 1.34 -16.95 -21.50
C ASP A 22 -0.17 -17.22 -21.60
N PRO A 23 -0.68 -17.72 -22.75
CA PRO A 23 -2.11 -17.92 -22.96
C PRO A 23 -2.68 -19.08 -22.14
N GLU A 24 -1.85 -20.02 -21.69
CA GLU A 24 -2.27 -21.19 -20.90
C GLU A 24 -2.34 -20.87 -19.40
N SER A 25 -1.83 -19.71 -19.00
CA SER A 25 -1.82 -19.28 -17.60
C SER A 25 -3.23 -18.96 -17.11
N ARG A 26 -3.65 -19.61 -16.03
CA ARG A 26 -4.86 -19.24 -15.25
C ARG A 26 -4.74 -17.91 -14.52
N LEU A 27 -3.56 -17.28 -14.56
CA LEU A 27 -3.26 -15.97 -14.02
C LEU A 27 -2.95 -15.02 -15.19
N PRO A 28 -3.99 -14.40 -15.80
CA PRO A 28 -3.88 -13.62 -17.03
C PRO A 28 -3.21 -12.25 -16.89
N TYR A 29 -2.83 -11.83 -15.68
CA TYR A 29 -2.22 -10.53 -15.45
C TYR A 29 -0.86 -10.65 -14.79
N LEU A 30 0.06 -9.78 -15.19
CA LEU A 30 1.33 -9.51 -14.52
C LEU A 30 1.23 -8.18 -13.78
N ILE A 31 1.77 -8.16 -12.57
CA ILE A 31 1.80 -7.00 -11.69
C ILE A 31 3.26 -6.71 -11.37
N TRP A 32 3.70 -5.47 -11.59
CA TRP A 32 5.01 -5.00 -11.17
C TRP A 32 4.91 -4.09 -9.95
N LEU A 33 5.72 -4.38 -8.95
CA LEU A 33 5.86 -3.57 -7.74
C LEU A 33 7.26 -2.93 -7.70
N PRO A 34 7.36 -1.61 -7.41
CA PRO A 34 8.62 -0.89 -7.37
C PRO A 34 9.34 -1.11 -6.04
N ILE A 35 9.72 -2.36 -5.76
CA ILE A 35 10.37 -2.76 -4.51
C ILE A 35 11.43 -3.82 -4.79
N GLU A 36 12.53 -3.81 -4.03
CA GLU A 36 13.60 -4.81 -4.10
C GLU A 36 14.17 -4.99 -5.53
N GLY A 37 14.27 -3.90 -6.30
CA GLY A 37 14.75 -3.94 -7.69
C GLY A 37 13.68 -4.28 -8.73
N GLY A 38 12.44 -4.52 -8.29
CA GLY A 38 11.30 -4.85 -9.15
C GLY A 38 10.79 -6.25 -8.87
N LEU A 39 9.59 -6.35 -8.29
CA LEU A 39 8.94 -7.63 -8.02
C LEU A 39 7.80 -7.84 -9.01
N VAL A 40 7.81 -8.98 -9.70
CA VAL A 40 6.76 -9.37 -10.67
C VAL A 40 5.91 -10.50 -10.11
N LEU A 41 4.60 -10.30 -10.17
CA LEU A 41 3.61 -11.26 -9.69
C LEU A 41 2.58 -11.56 -10.79
N LYS A 42 2.22 -12.82 -10.97
CA LYS A 42 1.06 -13.26 -11.74
C LYS A 42 -0.20 -13.20 -10.88
N ALA A 43 -1.31 -12.72 -11.41
CA ALA A 43 -2.59 -12.64 -10.71
C ALA A 43 -3.79 -12.89 -11.64
N ARG A 44 -4.95 -13.17 -11.02
CA ARG A 44 -6.22 -13.34 -11.74
C ARG A 44 -7.03 -12.06 -11.97
N GLU A 45 -6.66 -10.98 -11.29
CA GLU A 45 -7.35 -9.68 -11.33
C GLU A 45 -6.31 -8.56 -11.43
N THR A 46 -6.69 -7.41 -12.02
CA THR A 46 -5.82 -6.22 -12.07
C THR A 46 -5.86 -5.39 -10.79
N TRP A 47 -6.82 -5.65 -9.90
CA TRP A 47 -6.91 -5.06 -8.55
C TRP A 47 -7.85 -5.87 -7.65
N PRO A 48 -7.55 -6.09 -6.35
CA PRO A 48 -8.37 -6.88 -5.44
C PRO A 48 -9.56 -6.05 -4.94
N ARG A 49 -10.71 -6.15 -5.61
CA ARG A 49 -11.89 -5.35 -5.27
C ARG A 49 -12.73 -5.97 -4.16
N ALA A 50 -13.19 -7.21 -4.39
CA ALA A 50 -14.18 -7.87 -3.52
C ALA A 50 -13.58 -8.95 -2.63
N ASN A 51 -12.56 -9.67 -3.13
CA ASN A 51 -11.94 -10.79 -2.43
C ASN A 51 -10.41 -10.65 -2.47
N ARG A 52 -9.70 -11.40 -1.60
CA ARG A 52 -8.26 -11.57 -1.78
C ARG A 52 -7.97 -12.32 -3.08
N VAL A 53 -6.91 -11.93 -3.74
CA VAL A 53 -6.45 -12.45 -5.03
C VAL A 53 -5.18 -13.25 -4.77
N PHE A 54 -5.14 -14.48 -5.28
CA PHE A 54 -3.91 -15.28 -5.24
C PHE A 54 -2.90 -14.70 -6.23
N CYS A 55 -1.65 -14.63 -5.81
CA CYS A 55 -0.53 -14.23 -6.63
C CYS A 55 0.56 -15.32 -6.62
N ALA A 56 1.17 -15.52 -7.78
CA ALA A 56 2.37 -16.34 -7.93
C ALA A 56 3.53 -15.45 -8.34
N GLN A 57 4.71 -15.64 -7.76
CA GLN A 57 5.89 -14.88 -8.17
C GLN A 57 6.37 -15.32 -9.55
N ASP A 58 6.72 -14.37 -10.40
CA ASP A 58 7.31 -14.63 -11.71
C ASP A 58 8.79 -14.26 -11.69
N ALA A 59 9.65 -15.22 -12.06
CA ALA A 59 11.10 -15.02 -12.11
C ALA A 59 11.57 -14.48 -13.48
N THR A 60 10.69 -14.43 -14.48
CA THR A 60 11.02 -14.01 -15.85
C THR A 60 11.31 -12.50 -15.95
N GLY A 61 10.90 -11.72 -14.95
CA GLY A 61 11.06 -10.26 -14.92
C GLY A 61 9.95 -9.52 -15.66
N TRP A 62 10.05 -8.19 -15.71
CA TRP A 62 9.08 -7.32 -16.37
C TRP A 62 9.64 -6.84 -17.70
N ASP A 63 8.82 -6.85 -18.74
CA ASP A 63 9.15 -6.30 -20.05
C ASP A 63 8.19 -5.14 -20.37
N GLU A 64 8.74 -4.01 -20.81
CA GLU A 64 8.00 -2.82 -21.24
C GLU A 64 7.14 -3.09 -22.49
N SER A 65 7.48 -4.11 -23.29
CA SER A 65 6.70 -4.52 -24.46
C SER A 65 5.39 -5.23 -24.12
N MET A 66 5.20 -5.62 -22.85
CA MET A 66 3.98 -6.29 -22.40
C MET A 66 2.77 -5.36 -22.58
N GLY A 67 1.61 -5.95 -22.89
CA GLY A 67 0.35 -5.21 -23.08
C GLY A 67 -0.10 -4.52 -21.80
N LEU A 68 0.43 -3.33 -21.54
CA LEU A 68 0.21 -2.50 -20.36
C LEU A 68 -1.26 -2.09 -20.25
N LEU A 69 -1.84 -2.34 -19.09
CA LEU A 69 -3.23 -2.06 -18.75
C LEU A 69 -3.36 -0.93 -17.73
N GLU A 70 -2.49 -0.90 -16.73
CA GLU A 70 -2.45 0.15 -15.71
C GLU A 70 -1.00 0.58 -15.48
N ASP A 71 -0.80 1.88 -15.30
CA ASP A 71 0.48 2.46 -14.91
C ASP A 71 0.22 3.69 -14.01
N VAL A 72 0.39 3.48 -12.71
CA VAL A 72 -0.06 4.42 -11.67
C VAL A 72 1.11 4.82 -10.79
N ALA A 73 1.23 6.10 -10.45
CA ALA A 73 2.24 6.55 -9.52
C ALA A 73 2.02 5.95 -8.11
N VAL A 74 3.12 5.63 -7.44
CA VAL A 74 3.12 5.01 -6.12
C VAL A 74 3.51 6.05 -5.09
N VAL A 75 2.64 6.24 -4.10
CA VAL A 75 2.93 7.06 -2.90
C VAL A 75 3.77 6.26 -1.92
N LEU A 76 3.48 4.96 -1.76
CA LEU A 76 4.20 4.07 -0.85
C LEU A 76 4.22 2.64 -1.40
N CYS A 77 5.39 2.02 -1.45
CA CYS A 77 5.52 0.57 -1.57
C CYS A 77 6.58 0.10 -0.57
N ARG A 78 6.18 -0.63 0.47
CA ARG A 78 7.09 -0.99 1.58
C ARG A 78 6.88 -2.39 2.09
N ARG A 79 7.98 -3.14 2.20
CA ARG A 79 8.05 -4.44 2.89
C ARG A 79 7.95 -4.24 4.41
N ARG A 80 7.06 -4.98 5.06
CA ARG A 80 6.95 -5.10 6.52
C ARG A 80 6.80 -6.56 6.91
N GLY A 81 7.90 -7.20 7.28
CA GLY A 81 7.95 -8.65 7.50
C GLY A 81 7.44 -9.39 6.27
N ALA A 82 6.44 -10.24 6.45
CA ALA A 82 5.86 -11.03 5.38
C ALA A 82 4.86 -10.26 4.48
N ALA A 83 4.62 -8.96 4.73
CA ALA A 83 3.71 -8.15 3.93
C ALA A 83 4.45 -7.09 3.08
N ILE A 84 3.83 -6.66 1.99
CA ILE A 84 4.20 -5.44 1.24
C ILE A 84 2.95 -4.56 1.23
N ASP A 85 3.04 -3.39 1.84
CA ASP A 85 1.98 -2.37 1.79
C ASP A 85 2.16 -1.54 0.52
N LEU A 86 1.06 -1.27 -0.19
CA LEU A 86 1.01 -0.49 -1.42
C LEU A 86 -0.04 0.62 -1.29
N VAL A 87 0.38 1.86 -1.56
CA VAL A 87 -0.48 3.04 -1.70
C VAL A 87 -0.21 3.70 -3.04
N LEU A 88 -1.23 3.78 -3.87
CA LEU A 88 -1.22 4.40 -5.18
C LEU A 88 -1.72 5.84 -5.11
N ASP A 89 -1.20 6.69 -5.97
CA ASP A 89 -1.65 8.07 -6.17
C ASP A 89 -2.87 8.09 -7.10
N ARG A 90 -4.03 7.71 -6.54
CA ARG A 90 -5.33 7.77 -7.22
C ARG A 90 -6.47 7.92 -6.22
N PRO A 91 -7.62 8.49 -6.61
CA PRO A 91 -8.69 8.84 -5.67
C PRO A 91 -9.44 7.65 -5.07
N SER A 92 -9.46 6.49 -5.73
CA SER A 92 -10.14 5.29 -5.24
C SER A 92 -9.33 4.04 -5.51
N LEU A 93 -9.58 2.97 -4.75
CA LEU A 93 -8.82 1.72 -4.86
C LEU A 93 -7.31 1.98 -4.75
N SER A 94 -6.91 2.86 -3.83
CA SER A 94 -5.53 3.31 -3.72
C SER A 94 -4.68 2.44 -2.81
N ARG A 95 -5.28 1.75 -1.83
CA ARG A 95 -4.55 1.02 -0.79
C ARG A 95 -4.75 -0.49 -0.90
N SER A 96 -3.66 -1.24 -0.89
CA SER A 96 -3.67 -2.71 -0.83
C SER A 96 -2.42 -3.27 -0.17
N GLN A 97 -2.38 -4.57 0.04
CA GLN A 97 -1.26 -5.29 0.62
C GLN A 97 -1.05 -6.64 -0.08
N PHE A 98 0.21 -7.03 -0.28
CA PHE A 98 0.61 -8.38 -0.68
C PHE A 98 1.16 -9.11 0.54
N VAL A 99 0.49 -10.17 0.98
CA VAL A 99 0.87 -10.98 2.13
C VAL A 99 1.48 -12.29 1.66
N PHE A 100 2.74 -12.49 2.00
CA PHE A 100 3.49 -13.70 1.73
C PHE A 100 3.28 -14.62 2.92
N THR A 101 2.93 -15.87 2.64
CA THR A 101 2.61 -16.86 3.66
C THR A 101 2.92 -18.24 3.11
N GLU A 102 2.71 -19.25 3.93
CA GLU A 102 2.64 -20.64 3.48
C GLU A 102 1.20 -21.12 3.52
N ALA A 103 0.81 -21.89 2.50
CA ALA A 103 -0.46 -22.59 2.45
C ALA A 103 -0.19 -24.04 2.04
N ARG A 104 -0.60 -25.00 2.88
CA ARG A 104 -0.37 -26.44 2.65
C ARG A 104 1.11 -26.77 2.35
N GLY A 105 2.04 -26.13 3.07
CA GLY A 105 3.48 -26.35 2.93
C GLY A 105 4.11 -25.76 1.66
N ARG A 106 3.41 -24.83 0.98
CA ARG A 106 3.92 -24.15 -0.22
C ARG A 106 3.84 -22.63 -0.06
N PRO A 107 4.82 -21.86 -0.59
CA PRO A 107 4.72 -20.41 -0.63
C PRO A 107 3.45 -19.95 -1.36
N ALA A 108 2.76 -18.97 -0.78
CA ALA A 108 1.56 -18.36 -1.32
C ALA A 108 1.60 -16.86 -1.08
N ILE A 109 1.16 -16.08 -2.08
CA ILE A 109 1.06 -14.63 -1.97
C ILE A 109 -0.42 -14.25 -2.12
N TRP A 110 -0.94 -13.47 -1.18
CA TRP A 110 -2.31 -12.98 -1.21
C TRP A 110 -2.32 -11.47 -1.36
N TRP A 111 -2.95 -10.99 -2.43
CA TRP A 111 -3.17 -9.58 -2.66
C TRP A 111 -4.57 -9.16 -2.22
N GLN A 112 -4.66 -8.17 -1.34
CA GLN A 112 -5.91 -7.79 -0.69
C GLN A 112 -5.94 -6.30 -0.34
N THR A 113 -7.14 -5.71 -0.27
CA THR A 113 -7.35 -4.39 0.33
C THR A 113 -7.58 -4.53 1.83
N GLN A 114 -7.54 -3.42 2.58
CA GLN A 114 -7.90 -3.44 3.99
C GLN A 114 -9.32 -3.99 4.21
N LYS A 115 -10.27 -3.62 3.34
CA LYS A 115 -11.65 -4.11 3.40
C LYS A 115 -11.71 -5.63 3.23
N THR A 116 -10.99 -6.18 2.26
CA THR A 116 -10.98 -7.64 2.04
C THR A 116 -10.17 -8.38 3.10
N ALA A 117 -9.11 -7.79 3.64
CA ALA A 117 -8.36 -8.34 4.76
C ALA A 117 -9.21 -8.44 6.05
N GLN A 118 -10.00 -7.40 6.36
CA GLN A 118 -10.93 -7.41 7.49
C GLN A 118 -12.04 -8.45 7.33
N ALA A 119 -12.61 -8.59 6.13
CA ALA A 119 -13.62 -9.60 5.84
C ALA A 119 -13.07 -11.04 5.86
N ALA A 120 -11.84 -11.24 5.39
CA ALA A 120 -11.20 -12.55 5.33
C ALA A 120 -10.63 -13.01 6.69
N ASN A 121 -10.41 -12.10 7.64
CA ASN A 121 -9.90 -12.40 8.98
C ASN A 121 -10.56 -11.50 10.05
N PRO A 122 -11.79 -11.79 10.51
CA PRO A 122 -12.42 -11.07 11.62
C PRO A 122 -11.63 -11.16 12.94
N GLY A 123 -10.72 -12.15 13.06
CA GLY A 123 -9.91 -12.43 14.23
C GLY A 123 -8.43 -12.08 14.10
N ALA A 124 -8.00 -11.32 13.08
CA ALA A 124 -6.61 -10.89 12.98
C ALA A 124 -6.21 -10.11 14.24
N ARG A 125 -5.30 -10.70 15.03
CA ARG A 125 -4.75 -10.07 16.23
C ARG A 125 -4.03 -8.80 15.80
N ILE A 126 -4.66 -7.64 16.01
CA ILE A 126 -3.96 -6.36 16.02
C ILE A 126 -2.79 -6.56 17.00
N PRO A 127 -1.52 -6.41 16.57
CA PRO A 127 -0.39 -6.54 17.46
C PRO A 127 -0.62 -5.61 18.65
N ARG A 128 -1.00 -6.19 19.80
CA ARG A 128 -1.04 -5.48 21.07
C ARG A 128 0.40 -5.43 21.55
N GLY A 129 1.20 -4.59 20.90
CA GLY A 129 2.48 -4.18 21.45
C GLY A 129 2.23 -3.41 22.75
N ARG A 130 3.19 -3.41 23.67
CA ARG A 130 3.17 -2.42 24.75
C ARG A 130 3.18 -1.03 24.11
N SER A 131 2.45 -0.10 24.72
CA SER A 131 2.54 1.32 24.35
C SER A 131 4.02 1.70 24.22
N ALA A 132 4.41 2.23 23.06
CA ALA A 132 5.76 2.76 22.86
C ALA A 132 5.98 4.10 23.59
N GLY A 133 4.97 4.57 24.32
CA GLY A 133 4.90 5.88 24.93
C GLY A 133 3.60 6.61 24.58
N PRO A 134 3.38 7.82 25.10
CA PRO A 134 2.25 8.64 24.73
C PRO A 134 2.25 8.90 23.22
N LEU A 135 1.14 8.57 22.57
CA LEU A 135 0.90 8.89 21.16
C LEU A 135 0.04 10.16 21.09
N THR A 136 0.48 11.15 20.34
CA THR A 136 -0.38 12.30 20.01
C THR A 136 -0.97 12.08 18.62
N VAL A 137 -2.29 12.22 18.51
CA VAL A 137 -2.99 12.26 17.23
C VAL A 137 -3.54 13.67 17.04
N ALA A 138 -3.02 14.36 16.04
CA ALA A 138 -3.54 15.65 15.60
C ALA A 138 -4.73 15.42 14.66
N VAL A 139 -5.85 16.08 14.91
CA VAL A 139 -7.01 16.10 14.03
C VAL A 139 -7.04 17.44 13.30
N ASP A 140 -7.14 17.42 11.96
CA ASP A 140 -7.18 18.65 11.18
C ASP A 140 -8.30 19.56 11.66
N THR A 141 -8.05 20.86 11.70
CA THR A 141 -9.04 21.85 12.15
C THR A 141 -10.27 21.89 11.25
N ARG A 142 -10.16 21.43 9.99
CA ARG A 142 -11.26 21.33 9.02
C ARG A 142 -12.07 20.04 9.14
N GLU A 143 -11.58 19.02 9.86
CA GLU A 143 -12.31 17.77 10.06
C GLU A 143 -13.42 17.94 11.12
N LYS A 144 -14.64 18.21 10.63
CA LYS A 144 -15.80 18.56 11.46
C LYS A 144 -16.25 17.42 12.38
N TYR A 145 -16.09 16.17 11.94
CA TYR A 145 -16.57 14.98 12.65
C TYR A 145 -15.43 14.05 13.09
N GLY A 146 -14.42 14.68 13.70
CA GLY A 146 -13.23 14.02 14.25
C GLY A 146 -13.56 12.82 15.14
N TRP A 147 -12.92 11.69 14.88
CA TRP A 147 -13.05 10.50 15.71
C TRP A 147 -12.52 10.77 17.11
N LYS A 148 -13.28 10.36 18.15
CA LYS A 148 -12.97 10.71 19.55
C LYS A 148 -11.93 9.80 20.21
N PHE A 149 -11.58 8.68 19.57
CA PHE A 149 -10.63 7.66 20.09
C PHE A 149 -10.88 7.26 21.57
N ALA A 150 -12.13 7.26 22.02
CA ALA A 150 -12.49 7.00 23.41
C ALA A 150 -11.92 5.65 23.89
N GLY A 151 -11.36 5.63 25.10
CA GLY A 151 -10.77 4.44 25.71
C GLY A 151 -9.40 4.01 25.16
N ARG A 152 -8.71 4.89 24.40
CA ARG A 152 -7.34 4.65 23.93
C ARG A 152 -6.35 5.50 24.71
N ALA A 153 -5.16 4.96 24.98
CA ALA A 153 -4.06 5.67 25.63
C ALA A 153 -3.32 6.57 24.61
N LEU A 154 -3.94 7.69 24.25
CA LEU A 154 -3.39 8.70 23.34
C LEU A 154 -3.86 10.10 23.74
N VAL A 155 -3.17 11.13 23.27
CA VAL A 155 -3.56 12.53 23.38
C VAL A 155 -4.14 12.96 22.04
N LEU A 156 -5.28 13.65 22.07
CA LEU A 156 -5.83 14.30 20.89
C LEU A 156 -5.54 15.80 20.94
N GLU A 157 -5.03 16.33 19.84
CA GLU A 157 -4.91 17.77 19.63
C GLU A 157 -5.61 18.17 18.34
N ARG A 158 -6.01 19.44 18.25
CA ARG A 158 -6.47 20.01 16.98
C ARG A 158 -5.35 20.87 16.41
N ARG A 159 -4.97 20.60 15.18
CA ARG A 159 -3.86 21.28 14.50
C ARG A 159 -4.20 21.38 13.03
N THR A 160 -3.88 22.50 12.40
CA THR A 160 -3.94 22.58 10.93
C THR A 160 -2.84 21.70 10.36
N LEU A 161 -3.23 20.66 9.63
CA LEU A 161 -2.34 19.73 8.98
C LEU A 161 -2.03 20.20 7.54
N PRO A 162 -0.83 19.90 7.03
CA PRO A 162 -0.50 20.16 5.63
C PRO A 162 -1.27 19.24 4.66
N ALA A 163 -1.68 18.05 5.14
CA ALA A 163 -2.52 17.07 4.44
C ALA A 163 -3.09 16.07 5.46
N GLY A 164 -4.22 15.41 5.16
CA GLY A 164 -4.89 14.46 6.03
C GLY A 164 -5.93 15.09 6.94
N ASP A 165 -6.92 14.28 7.33
CA ASP A 165 -7.85 14.57 8.43
C ASP A 165 -7.22 14.28 9.81
N TYR A 166 -6.25 13.37 9.86
CA TYR A 166 -5.55 12.96 11.08
C TYR A 166 -4.04 12.82 10.84
N ALA A 167 -3.23 13.12 11.85
CA ALA A 167 -1.80 12.88 11.83
C ALA A 167 -1.32 12.26 13.15
N ALA A 168 -0.41 11.29 13.07
CA ALA A 168 0.32 10.78 14.23
C ALA A 168 1.57 11.67 14.46
N ILE A 169 1.74 12.14 15.69
CA ILE A 169 2.83 13.03 16.09
C ILE A 169 3.75 12.31 17.08
N VAL A 170 5.06 12.42 16.85
CA VAL A 170 6.11 12.00 17.79
C VAL A 170 7.06 13.18 18.01
N GLY A 171 7.09 13.70 19.23
CA GLY A 171 7.72 15.00 19.51
C GLY A 171 6.97 16.12 18.80
N GLU A 172 7.63 16.85 17.91
CA GLU A 172 7.01 17.89 17.07
C GLU A 172 6.69 17.43 15.64
N ALA A 173 7.15 16.23 15.26
CA ALA A 173 7.13 15.74 13.89
C ALA A 173 5.86 14.93 13.58
N VAL A 174 5.28 15.18 12.40
CA VAL A 174 4.25 14.32 11.80
C VAL A 174 4.94 13.07 11.23
N VAL A 175 4.62 11.90 11.78
CA VAL A 175 5.21 10.62 11.33
C VAL A 175 4.28 9.80 10.44
N ALA A 176 2.98 10.12 10.44
CA ALA A 176 1.99 9.57 9.52
C ALA A 176 0.79 10.53 9.40
N ALA A 177 0.13 10.54 8.25
CA ALA A 177 -1.12 11.26 8.02
C ALA A 177 -2.18 10.34 7.38
N ILE A 178 -3.45 10.58 7.69
CA ILE A 178 -4.58 9.77 7.27
C ILE A 178 -5.70 10.70 6.82
N GLU A 179 -6.15 10.53 5.59
CA GLU A 179 -7.44 11.00 5.07
C GLU A 179 -8.52 9.95 5.37
N ARG A 180 -9.73 10.39 5.72
CA ARG A 180 -10.89 9.55 6.02
C ARG A 180 -11.52 8.94 4.75
#